data_AF-A0A1Y3GDH2-F1
#
_entry.id   AF-A0A1Y3GDH2-F1
#
_cell.length_a   1.000
_cell.length_b   1.000
_cell.length_c   1.000
_cell.angle_alpha   90.00
_cell.angle_beta   90.00
_cell.angle_gamma   90.00
#
_symmetry.space_group_name_H-M   'P 1'
#
loop_
_entity.id
_entity.type
_entity.pdbx_description
1 polymer ?
#
loop_
_entity_poly.entity_id
_entity_poly.type
_entity_poly.pdbx_seq_one_letter_code
_entity_poly.pdbx_strand_id
1 'polypeptide(L)'
;MKISTGISKVDSLLSGGMERGSITHIYGESGSGKTTFCLQSAAEIAINKKTIYIASPQFSAQRFKQIIDTENSKKIASNVIVFQVNSLEKHEAAIKNIKNISNNQEVGLIILDSPAYIGYTEKEKNNLSMINQILYLLSTAKKQKFPILLSNQVYTNINKNELIPIGGKLIKDISKDIIKLEKKNDDKRKLKLKSKEITKEIDLKVTKSGLK
;
A
#
# COMPACT_ATOMS: atom_id res chain seq x y z
N MET A 1 11.29 11.01 10.22
CA MET A 1 9.89 11.40 10.54
C MET A 1 8.96 10.36 9.93
N LYS A 2 8.04 9.81 10.72
CA LYS A 2 7.04 8.84 10.28
C LYS A 2 5.71 9.51 10.01
N ILE A 3 4.82 8.84 9.28
CA ILE A 3 3.46 9.32 9.03
C ILE A 3 2.45 8.24 9.39
N SER A 4 1.38 8.64 10.07
CA SER A 4 0.30 7.74 10.48
C SER A 4 -0.30 6.97 9.30
N THR A 5 -0.66 5.73 9.56
CA THR A 5 -1.44 4.87 8.66
C THR A 5 -2.95 5.16 8.73
N GLY A 6 -3.40 5.98 9.68
CA GLY A 6 -4.82 6.16 10.01
C GLY A 6 -5.40 5.04 10.87
N ILE A 7 -4.57 4.08 11.30
CA ILE A 7 -4.97 2.91 12.10
C ILE A 7 -4.12 2.88 13.36
N SER A 8 -4.65 3.41 14.47
CA SER A 8 -3.91 3.66 15.72
C SER A 8 -3.14 2.45 16.26
N LYS A 9 -3.73 1.24 16.22
CA LYS A 9 -3.05 0.01 16.64
C LYS A 9 -1.85 -0.32 15.75
N VAL A 10 -1.94 -0.04 14.45
CA VAL A 10 -0.85 -0.25 13.50
C VAL A 10 0.23 0.80 13.69
N ASP A 11 -0.14 2.05 13.93
CA ASP A 11 0.84 3.10 14.22
C ASP A 11 1.63 2.80 15.48
N SER A 12 0.97 2.28 16.51
CA SER A 12 1.63 1.80 17.73
C SER A 12 2.62 0.68 17.42
N LEU A 13 2.22 -0.27 16.58
CA LEU A 13 3.06 -1.38 16.15
C LEU A 13 4.29 -0.93 15.34
N LEU A 14 4.09 0.05 14.45
CA LEU A 14 5.11 0.68 13.62
C LEU A 14 5.88 1.78 14.36
N SER A 15 5.65 1.98 15.66
CA SER A 15 6.30 3.03 16.46
C SER A 15 6.16 4.42 15.83
N GLY A 16 4.92 4.83 15.53
CA GLY A 16 4.56 6.14 14.99
C GLY A 16 4.16 6.17 13.49
N GLY A 17 4.02 5.00 12.85
CA GLY A 17 3.55 4.89 11.45
C GLY A 17 4.65 4.62 10.41
N MET A 18 4.36 4.92 9.16
CA MET A 18 5.19 4.61 7.99
C MET A 18 6.40 5.54 7.88
N GLU A 19 7.58 4.97 7.64
CA GLU A 19 8.82 5.73 7.51
C GLU A 19 8.97 6.37 6.12
N ARG A 20 9.26 7.68 6.08
CA ARG A 20 9.53 8.42 4.84
C ARG A 20 10.76 7.87 4.12
N GLY A 21 10.73 7.84 2.79
CA GLY A 21 11.82 7.29 1.98
C GLY A 21 11.95 5.77 2.04
N SER A 22 10.91 5.09 2.51
CA SER A 22 10.88 3.63 2.65
C SER A 22 9.57 3.04 2.11
N ILE A 23 9.58 1.72 1.92
CA ILE A 23 8.39 0.94 1.58
C ILE A 23 7.87 0.25 2.84
N THR A 24 6.59 0.48 3.14
CA THR A 24 5.77 -0.41 3.98
C THR A 24 5.03 -1.37 3.06
N HIS A 25 5.34 -2.65 3.15
CA HIS A 25 4.78 -3.69 2.29
C HIS A 25 3.72 -4.50 3.03
N ILE A 26 2.50 -4.48 2.52
CA ILE A 26 1.37 -5.23 3.04
C ILE A 26 1.03 -6.36 2.09
N TYR A 27 0.93 -7.56 2.61
CA TYR A 27 0.58 -8.74 1.84
C TYR A 27 -0.41 -9.64 2.57
N GLY A 28 -1.12 -10.46 1.81
CA GLY A 28 -2.13 -11.38 2.34
C GLY A 28 -3.08 -11.86 1.26
N GLU A 29 -3.89 -12.86 1.58
CA GLU A 29 -4.87 -13.45 0.65
C GLU A 29 -5.94 -12.42 0.21
N SER A 30 -6.71 -12.75 -0.82
CA SER A 30 -7.87 -11.94 -1.20
C SER A 30 -8.84 -11.79 -0.01
N GLY A 31 -9.50 -10.64 0.11
CA GLY A 31 -10.42 -10.35 1.22
C GLY A 31 -9.78 -10.10 2.60
N SER A 32 -8.45 -10.19 2.74
CA SER A 32 -7.72 -9.90 4.00
C SER A 32 -7.75 -8.44 4.45
N GLY A 33 -8.23 -7.51 3.61
CA GLY A 33 -8.40 -6.10 3.98
C GLY A 33 -7.31 -5.15 3.48
N LYS A 34 -6.38 -5.60 2.63
CA LYS A 34 -5.29 -4.77 2.06
C LYS A 34 -5.77 -3.46 1.43
N THR A 35 -6.73 -3.52 0.50
CA THR A 35 -7.30 -2.31 -0.10
C THR A 35 -8.00 -1.42 0.93
N THR A 36 -8.64 -1.99 1.97
CA THR A 36 -9.22 -1.16 3.04
C THR A 36 -8.13 -0.44 3.83
N PHE A 37 -7.01 -1.11 4.13
CA PHE A 37 -5.85 -0.47 4.74
C PHE A 37 -5.35 0.68 3.86
N CYS A 38 -5.12 0.44 2.56
CA CYS A 38 -4.66 1.44 1.61
C CYS A 38 -5.59 2.65 1.55
N LEU A 39 -6.90 2.43 1.45
CA LEU A 39 -7.89 3.51 1.40
C LEU A 39 -7.94 4.33 2.70
N GLN A 40 -7.79 3.70 3.87
CA GLN A 40 -7.70 4.41 5.14
C GLN A 40 -6.44 5.24 5.27
N SER A 41 -5.29 4.69 4.90
CA SER A 41 -4.03 5.44 4.88
C SER A 41 -4.10 6.59 3.89
N ALA A 42 -4.77 6.42 2.75
CA ALA A 42 -5.01 7.51 1.82
C ALA A 42 -5.85 8.62 2.44
N ALA A 43 -6.95 8.26 3.11
CA ALA A 43 -7.86 9.18 3.77
C ALA A 43 -7.16 10.00 4.86
N GLU A 44 -6.40 9.34 5.74
CA GLU A 44 -5.65 9.98 6.83
C GLU A 44 -4.72 11.08 6.31
N ILE A 45 -3.91 10.75 5.31
CA ILE A 45 -2.95 11.69 4.73
C ILE A 45 -3.65 12.81 3.98
N ALA A 46 -4.74 12.48 3.28
CA ALA A 46 -5.52 13.40 2.46
C ALA A 46 -6.27 14.46 3.26
N ILE A 47 -6.30 14.38 4.60
CA ILE A 47 -6.77 15.48 5.46
C ILE A 47 -5.96 16.76 5.20
N ASN A 48 -4.63 16.62 5.05
CA ASN A 48 -3.71 17.76 4.99
C ASN A 48 -2.76 17.77 3.78
N LYS A 49 -2.49 16.62 3.15
CA LYS A 49 -1.48 16.48 2.08
C LYS A 49 -2.03 15.74 0.88
N LYS A 50 -1.39 15.88 -0.28
CA LYS A 50 -1.76 15.06 -1.44
C LYS A 50 -1.37 13.61 -1.21
N THR A 51 -2.26 12.70 -1.57
CA THR A 51 -1.98 11.26 -1.66
C THR A 51 -2.09 10.83 -3.11
N ILE A 52 -1.09 10.08 -3.60
CA ILE A 52 -1.14 9.49 -4.93
C ILE A 52 -1.46 8.01 -4.80
N TYR A 53 -2.53 7.56 -5.44
CA TYR A 53 -3.01 6.19 -5.41
C TYR A 53 -2.92 5.56 -6.79
N ILE A 54 -2.01 4.59 -6.96
CA ILE A 54 -1.93 3.77 -8.17
C ILE A 54 -2.77 2.52 -7.92
N ALA A 55 -3.91 2.44 -8.60
CA ALA A 55 -4.88 1.36 -8.47
C ALA A 55 -4.79 0.37 -9.64
N SER A 56 -4.75 -0.92 -9.32
CA SER A 56 -4.83 -2.01 -10.30
C SER A 56 -5.68 -3.16 -9.75
N PRO A 57 -6.76 -3.58 -10.44
CA PRO A 57 -7.27 -3.03 -11.69
C PRO A 57 -8.10 -1.75 -11.53
N GLN A 58 -8.68 -1.50 -10.35
CA GLN A 58 -9.63 -0.40 -10.14
C GLN A 58 -9.54 0.22 -8.75
N PHE A 59 -9.92 1.49 -8.64
CA PHE A 59 -10.11 2.18 -7.37
C PHE A 59 -11.57 2.13 -6.94
N SER A 60 -11.85 1.67 -5.71
CA SER A 60 -13.23 1.64 -5.21
C SER A 60 -13.64 2.98 -4.59
N ALA A 61 -14.20 3.87 -5.40
CA ALA A 61 -14.73 5.16 -4.94
C ALA A 61 -15.84 5.00 -3.89
N GLN A 62 -16.70 3.98 -4.05
CA GLN A 62 -17.76 3.67 -3.08
C GLN A 62 -17.19 3.31 -1.71
N ARG A 63 -16.17 2.44 -1.67
CA ARG A 63 -15.52 2.07 -0.40
C ARG A 63 -14.79 3.26 0.21
N PHE A 64 -14.12 4.07 -0.62
CA PHE A 64 -13.45 5.27 -0.14
C PHE A 64 -14.44 6.25 0.49
N LYS A 65 -15.60 6.49 -0.16
CA LYS A 65 -16.68 7.34 0.38
C LYS A 65 -17.16 6.88 1.76
N GLN A 66 -17.28 5.57 1.99
CA GLN A 66 -17.65 5.03 3.31
C GLN A 66 -16.58 5.27 4.38
N ILE A 67 -15.30 5.30 3.99
CA ILE A 67 -14.18 5.53 4.93
C ILE A 67 -14.11 7.02 5.31
N ILE A 68 -14.37 7.92 4.37
CA ILE A 68 -14.27 9.38 4.58
C ILE A 68 -15.61 10.03 4.96
N ASP A 69 -16.57 9.26 5.48
CA ASP A 69 -17.94 9.69 5.79
C ASP A 69 -17.97 10.69 6.96
N THR A 70 -17.60 11.92 6.62
CA THR A 70 -17.38 13.06 7.51
C THR A 70 -17.73 14.35 6.76
N GLU A 71 -17.90 15.45 7.49
CA GLU A 71 -18.13 16.79 6.92
C GLU A 71 -17.03 17.24 5.94
N ASN A 72 -15.79 16.75 6.12
CA ASN A 72 -14.62 17.11 5.31
C ASN A 72 -14.41 16.19 4.10
N SER A 73 -15.34 15.27 3.82
CA SER A 73 -15.23 14.26 2.74
C SER A 73 -14.83 14.85 1.38
N LYS A 74 -15.40 15.99 0.97
CA LYS A 74 -15.07 16.67 -0.29
C LYS A 74 -13.60 17.12 -0.36
N LYS A 75 -13.08 17.68 0.73
CA LYS A 75 -11.69 18.13 0.84
C LYS A 75 -10.72 16.94 0.83
N ILE A 76 -11.06 15.88 1.56
CA ILE A 76 -10.25 14.65 1.59
C ILE A 76 -10.21 14.03 0.19
N ALA A 77 -11.36 13.94 -0.49
CA ALA A 77 -11.43 13.39 -1.84
C ALA A 77 -10.61 14.20 -2.86
N SER A 78 -10.63 15.53 -2.81
CA SER A 78 -9.85 16.38 -3.73
C SER A 78 -8.34 16.33 -3.49
N ASN A 79 -7.90 15.74 -2.37
CA ASN A 79 -6.50 15.51 -2.04
C ASN A 79 -5.97 14.14 -2.48
N VAL A 80 -6.83 13.24 -2.99
CA VAL A 80 -6.40 11.94 -3.53
C VAL A 80 -6.34 12.00 -5.06
N ILE A 81 -5.14 11.81 -5.61
CA ILE A 81 -4.90 11.69 -7.06
C ILE A 81 -4.85 10.19 -7.39
N VAL A 82 -5.74 9.73 -8.26
CA VAL A 82 -5.84 8.31 -8.61
C VAL A 82 -5.31 8.07 -10.02
N PHE A 83 -4.36 7.14 -10.15
CA PHE A 83 -3.94 6.57 -11.43
C PHE A 83 -4.46 5.14 -11.52
N GLN A 84 -5.34 4.86 -12.48
CA GLN A 84 -5.75 3.49 -12.77
C GLN A 84 -4.83 2.89 -13.82
N VAL A 85 -4.24 1.73 -13.51
CA VAL A 85 -3.22 1.10 -14.35
C VAL A 85 -3.62 -0.34 -14.65
N ASN A 86 -3.54 -0.70 -15.93
CA ASN A 86 -3.88 -2.03 -16.44
C ASN A 86 -2.78 -2.63 -17.34
N SER A 87 -1.61 -1.98 -17.41
CA SER A 87 -0.43 -2.47 -18.13
C SER A 87 0.85 -1.91 -17.49
N LEU A 88 2.01 -2.51 -17.80
CA LEU A 88 3.30 -2.03 -17.32
C LEU A 88 3.65 -0.63 -17.81
N GLU A 89 3.28 -0.29 -19.05
CA GLU A 89 3.55 1.01 -19.67
C GLU A 89 2.79 2.11 -18.92
N LYS A 90 1.52 1.87 -18.58
CA LYS A 90 0.73 2.83 -17.78
C LYS A 90 1.25 2.95 -16.35
N HIS A 91 1.71 1.85 -15.75
CA HIS A 91 2.35 1.88 -14.44
C HIS A 91 3.65 2.70 -14.48
N GLU A 92 4.48 2.54 -15.51
CA GLU A 92 5.67 3.35 -15.72
C GLU A 92 5.34 4.84 -15.91
N ALA A 93 4.34 5.15 -16.74
CA ALA A 93 3.89 6.52 -16.97
C ALA A 93 3.38 7.18 -15.68
N ALA A 94 2.61 6.45 -14.86
CA ALA A 94 2.15 6.94 -13.56
C ALA A 94 3.33 7.24 -12.62
N ILE A 95 4.34 6.37 -12.56
CA ILE A 95 5.56 6.58 -11.75
C ILE A 95 6.37 7.78 -12.25
N LYS A 96 6.48 7.99 -13.56
CA LYS A 96 7.14 9.18 -14.12
C LYS A 96 6.36 10.46 -13.75
N ASN A 97 5.03 10.43 -13.82
CA ASN A 97 4.17 11.57 -13.45
C ASN A 97 4.27 11.92 -11.97
N ILE A 98 4.41 10.92 -11.09
CA ILE A 98 4.62 11.13 -9.66
C ILE A 98 5.80 12.07 -9.40
N LYS A 99 6.92 11.89 -10.10
CA LYS A 99 8.11 12.74 -9.94
C LYS A 99 7.80 14.20 -10.25
N ASN A 100 6.99 14.45 -11.27
CA ASN A 100 6.58 15.81 -11.64
C ASN A 100 5.60 16.41 -10.63
N ILE A 101 4.64 15.63 -10.15
CA ILE A 101 3.66 16.08 -9.14
C ILE A 101 4.35 16.43 -7.82
N SER A 102 5.23 15.54 -7.35
CA SER A 102 5.98 15.71 -6.09
C SER A 102 6.99 16.85 -6.10
N ASN A 103 7.40 17.36 -7.27
CA ASN A 103 8.21 18.57 -7.37
C ASN A 103 7.39 19.86 -7.17
N ASN A 104 6.09 19.83 -7.46
CA ASN A 104 5.22 21.00 -7.46
C ASN A 104 4.23 21.02 -6.28
N GLN A 105 4.01 19.87 -5.64
CA GLN A 105 3.03 19.69 -4.58
C GLN A 105 3.60 18.85 -3.45
N GLU A 106 3.19 19.14 -2.21
CA GLU A 106 3.58 18.31 -1.07
C GLU A 106 2.79 16.98 -1.07
N VAL A 107 3.48 15.91 -1.46
CA VAL A 107 2.95 14.54 -1.43
C VAL A 107 3.24 13.91 -0.07
N GLY A 108 2.18 13.50 0.62
CA GLY A 108 2.25 12.85 1.93
C GLY A 108 2.41 11.33 1.84
N LEU A 109 1.90 10.68 0.79
CA LEU A 109 1.93 9.23 0.64
C LEU A 109 1.76 8.82 -0.82
N ILE A 110 2.44 7.75 -1.22
CA ILE A 110 2.20 7.05 -2.48
C ILE A 110 1.76 5.62 -2.19
N ILE A 111 0.66 5.19 -2.80
CA ILE A 111 0.08 3.86 -2.63
C ILE A 111 0.16 3.11 -3.96
N LEU A 112 0.61 1.87 -3.91
CA LEU A 112 0.58 0.91 -5.01
C LEU A 112 -0.36 -0.25 -4.61
N ASP A 113 -1.61 -0.28 -5.13
CA ASP A 113 -2.63 -1.26 -4.74
C ASP A 113 -3.36 -1.90 -5.95
N SER A 114 -3.12 -3.15 -6.32
CA SER A 114 -1.91 -3.96 -6.07
C SER A 114 -1.23 -4.20 -7.41
N PRO A 115 0.03 -3.78 -7.63
CA PRO A 115 0.73 -3.98 -8.91
C PRO A 115 0.93 -5.48 -9.25
N ALA A 116 0.66 -6.38 -8.30
CA ALA A 116 0.59 -7.83 -8.49
C ALA A 116 -0.23 -8.27 -9.71
N TYR A 117 -1.29 -7.55 -10.07
CA TYR A 117 -2.07 -7.85 -11.26
C TYR A 117 -1.23 -7.74 -12.55
N ILE A 118 -0.34 -6.74 -12.60
CA ILE A 118 0.49 -6.44 -13.77
C ILE A 118 1.67 -7.43 -13.88
N GLY A 119 2.21 -7.88 -12.75
CA GLY A 119 3.28 -8.90 -12.73
C GLY A 119 2.79 -10.34 -12.92
N TYR A 120 1.51 -10.62 -12.65
CA TYR A 120 0.93 -11.97 -12.78
C TYR A 120 0.52 -12.30 -14.22
N THR A 121 0.17 -11.31 -15.03
CA THR A 121 -0.37 -11.55 -16.38
C THR A 121 0.69 -11.88 -17.42
N GLU A 122 1.98 -11.65 -17.17
CA GLU A 122 2.99 -11.75 -18.22
C GLU A 122 4.37 -12.23 -17.69
N LYS A 123 5.03 -13.09 -18.49
CA LYS A 123 6.36 -13.75 -18.36
C LYS A 123 7.37 -13.10 -17.38
N GLU A 124 8.31 -13.87 -16.84
CA GLU A 124 9.38 -13.44 -15.90
C GLU A 124 10.03 -12.06 -16.18
N LYS A 125 10.19 -11.67 -17.45
CA LYS A 125 10.71 -10.34 -17.86
C LYS A 125 9.90 -9.16 -17.31
N ASN A 126 8.59 -9.33 -17.12
CA ASN A 126 7.68 -8.26 -16.72
C ASN A 126 7.72 -8.02 -15.21
N ASN A 127 8.09 -9.04 -14.43
CA ASN A 127 8.39 -8.89 -13.01
C ASN A 127 9.63 -8.01 -12.76
N LEU A 128 10.70 -8.20 -13.54
CA LEU A 128 11.91 -7.37 -13.41
C LEU A 128 11.63 -5.90 -13.77
N SER A 129 10.87 -5.65 -14.83
CA SER A 129 10.47 -4.29 -15.22
C SER A 129 9.68 -3.60 -14.10
N MET A 130 8.67 -4.27 -13.54
CA MET A 130 7.90 -3.76 -12.41
C MET A 130 8.78 -3.45 -11.19
N ILE A 131 9.71 -4.35 -10.85
CA ILE A 131 10.64 -4.15 -9.74
C ILE A 131 11.52 -2.92 -9.99
N ASN A 132 12.06 -2.76 -11.19
CA ASN A 132 12.87 -1.59 -11.56
C ASN A 132 12.06 -0.28 -11.43
N GLN A 133 10.79 -0.29 -11.81
CA GLN A 133 9.90 0.86 -11.64
C GLN A 133 9.65 1.17 -10.16
N ILE A 134 9.46 0.16 -9.31
CA ILE A 134 9.34 0.33 -7.85
C ILE A 134 10.66 0.85 -7.24
N LEU A 135 11.81 0.36 -7.70
CA LEU A 135 13.12 0.85 -7.26
C LEU A 135 13.34 2.31 -7.64
N TYR A 136 12.94 2.71 -8.85
CA TYR A 136 12.96 4.10 -9.29
C TYR A 136 12.09 5.00 -8.40
N LEU A 137 10.87 4.53 -8.08
CA LEU A 137 9.98 5.23 -7.16
C LEU A 137 10.58 5.33 -5.75
N LEU A 138 11.19 4.27 -5.23
CA LEU A 138 11.87 4.28 -3.94
C LEU A 138 13.04 5.27 -3.90
N SER A 139 13.82 5.36 -4.97
CA SER A 139 14.88 6.37 -5.10
C SER A 139 14.32 7.79 -5.04
N THR A 140 13.18 8.03 -5.72
CA THR A 140 12.46 9.31 -5.67
C THR A 140 11.93 9.61 -4.27
N ALA A 141 11.32 8.61 -3.62
CA ALA A 141 10.80 8.70 -2.25
C ALA A 141 11.87 9.05 -1.23
N LYS A 142 13.09 8.51 -1.38
CA LYS A 142 14.23 8.85 -0.51
C LYS A 142 14.65 10.32 -0.66
N LYS A 143 14.70 10.82 -1.90
CA LYS A 143 15.09 12.21 -2.20
C LYS A 143 14.04 13.22 -1.72
N GLN A 144 12.77 12.95 -1.98
CA GLN A 144 11.65 13.86 -1.67
C GLN A 144 10.95 13.55 -0.34
N LYS A 145 11.42 12.55 0.40
CA LYS A 145 11.00 12.18 1.76
C LYS A 145 9.50 11.88 1.91
N PHE A 146 8.89 11.11 1.02
CA PHE A 146 7.55 10.52 1.22
C PHE A 146 7.62 9.00 1.45
N PRO A 147 6.70 8.38 2.22
CA PRO A 147 6.60 6.93 2.33
C PRO A 147 5.87 6.32 1.11
N ILE A 148 6.15 5.05 0.87
CA ILE A 148 5.42 4.23 -0.11
C ILE A 148 4.69 3.11 0.64
N LEU A 149 3.40 2.96 0.38
CA LEU A 149 2.60 1.83 0.84
C LEU A 149 2.36 0.89 -0.34
N LEU A 150 2.94 -0.31 -0.29
CA LEU A 150 2.82 -1.32 -1.33
C LEU A 150 1.90 -2.44 -0.87
N SER A 151 0.81 -2.64 -1.58
CA SER A 151 -0.15 -3.74 -1.39
C SER A 151 0.16 -4.87 -2.37
N ASN A 152 0.16 -6.11 -1.89
CA ASN A 152 0.56 -7.26 -2.69
C ASN A 152 -0.31 -8.49 -2.41
N GLN A 153 -0.54 -9.30 -3.44
CA GLN A 153 -1.22 -10.58 -3.29
C GLN A 153 -0.20 -11.70 -3.04
N VAL A 154 -0.68 -12.79 -2.47
CA VAL A 154 0.10 -14.01 -2.24
C VAL A 154 -0.41 -15.12 -3.15
N TYR A 155 0.49 -16.00 -3.56
CA TYR A 155 0.14 -17.31 -4.09
C TYR A 155 0.63 -18.39 -3.13
N THR A 156 -0.05 -19.53 -3.15
CA THR A 156 0.35 -20.70 -2.35
C THR A 156 1.42 -21.46 -3.11
N ASN A 157 2.60 -21.60 -2.52
CA ASN A 157 3.57 -22.57 -3.02
C ASN A 157 3.17 -23.96 -2.53
N ILE A 158 2.63 -24.79 -3.43
CA ILE A 158 2.12 -26.13 -3.14
C ILE A 158 3.18 -27.01 -2.46
N ASN A 159 4.46 -26.84 -2.80
CA ASN A 159 5.55 -27.67 -2.28
C ASN A 159 5.99 -27.27 -0.87
N LYS A 160 5.79 -26.01 -0.47
CA LYS A 160 6.23 -25.49 0.84
C LYS A 160 5.07 -25.22 1.80
N ASN A 161 3.84 -25.29 1.32
CA ASN A 161 2.63 -24.86 2.01
C ASN A 161 2.78 -23.44 2.62
N GLU A 162 3.54 -22.59 1.93
CA GLU A 162 3.86 -21.22 2.34
C GLU A 162 3.24 -20.22 1.37
N LEU A 163 2.66 -19.16 1.92
CA LEU A 163 2.16 -18.02 1.16
C LEU A 163 3.33 -17.10 0.77
N ILE A 164 3.62 -17.01 -0.53
CA ILE A 164 4.70 -16.20 -1.07
C ILE A 164 4.11 -14.93 -1.71
N PRO A 165 4.55 -13.73 -1.32
CA PRO A 165 4.17 -12.48 -1.99
C PRO A 165 4.71 -12.43 -3.43
N ILE A 166 3.93 -11.88 -4.35
CA ILE A 166 4.35 -11.69 -5.75
C ILE A 166 5.53 -10.70 -5.82
N GLY A 167 6.51 -10.95 -6.70
CA GLY A 167 7.78 -10.19 -6.74
C GLY A 167 8.86 -10.71 -5.79
N GLY A 168 8.55 -11.73 -4.96
CA GLY A 168 9.54 -12.57 -4.30
C GLY A 168 10.46 -11.85 -3.30
N LYS A 169 11.70 -12.34 -3.21
CA LYS A 169 12.71 -11.88 -2.24
C LYS A 169 13.08 -10.40 -2.42
N LEU A 170 13.09 -9.89 -3.65
CA LEU A 170 13.51 -8.51 -3.93
C LEU A 170 12.61 -7.47 -3.27
N ILE A 171 11.27 -7.64 -3.37
CA ILE A 171 10.33 -6.74 -2.68
C ILE A 171 10.51 -6.81 -1.16
N LYS A 172 10.77 -8.00 -0.62
CA LYS A 172 11.06 -8.19 0.82
C LYS A 172 12.32 -7.40 1.22
N ASP A 173 13.39 -7.49 0.45
CA ASP A 173 14.68 -6.90 0.78
C ASP A 173 14.68 -5.36 0.70
N ILE A 174 13.85 -4.77 -0.16
CA ILE A 174 13.70 -3.31 -0.27
C ILE A 174 12.63 -2.70 0.65
N SER A 175 11.85 -3.55 1.32
CA SER A 175 10.81 -3.12 2.25
C SER A 175 11.37 -2.94 3.66
N LYS A 176 11.06 -1.80 4.28
CA LYS A 176 11.47 -1.51 5.66
C LYS A 176 10.61 -2.27 6.66
N ASP A 177 9.29 -2.17 6.47
CA ASP A 177 8.28 -2.84 7.29
C ASP A 177 7.48 -3.79 6.41
N ILE A 178 7.24 -5.00 6.92
CA ILE A 178 6.50 -6.04 6.20
C ILE A 178 5.35 -6.53 7.07
N ILE A 179 4.14 -6.34 6.57
CA ILE A 179 2.90 -6.61 7.28
C ILE A 179 2.15 -7.73 6.56
N LYS A 180 1.86 -8.82 7.28
CA LYS A 180 0.92 -9.85 6.82
C LYS A 180 -0.47 -9.57 7.37
N LEU A 181 -1.47 -9.48 6.50
CA LEU A 181 -2.89 -9.45 6.86
C LEU A 181 -3.53 -10.82 6.63
N GLU A 182 -4.17 -11.36 7.66
CA GLU A 182 -4.88 -12.65 7.63
C GLU A 182 -6.37 -12.44 7.91
N LYS A 183 -7.26 -13.05 7.11
CA LYS A 183 -8.69 -13.14 7.43
C LYS A 183 -8.88 -14.22 8.50
N LYS A 184 -9.49 -13.88 9.63
CA LYS A 184 -9.82 -14.86 10.69
C LYS A 184 -11.27 -15.34 10.57
N ASN A 185 -12.18 -14.38 10.38
CA ASN A 185 -13.57 -14.60 10.03
C ASN A 185 -14.05 -13.37 9.24
N ASP A 186 -15.35 -13.14 9.10
CA ASP A 186 -15.86 -12.07 8.24
C ASP A 186 -15.44 -10.66 8.67
N ASP A 187 -15.50 -10.35 9.96
CA ASP A 187 -15.19 -9.02 10.50
C ASP A 187 -13.82 -8.93 11.18
N LYS A 188 -13.17 -10.04 11.54
CA LYS A 188 -11.85 -10.02 12.21
C LYS A 188 -10.70 -10.26 11.23
N ARG A 189 -9.64 -9.49 11.42
CA ARG A 189 -8.34 -9.63 10.73
C ARG A 189 -7.25 -9.76 11.77
N LYS A 190 -6.23 -10.55 11.45
CA LYS A 190 -5.00 -10.59 12.23
C LYS A 190 -3.90 -9.94 11.41
N LEU A 191 -3.22 -8.97 12.01
CA LEU A 191 -2.07 -8.30 11.42
C LEU A 191 -0.80 -8.80 12.11
N LYS A 192 0.20 -9.18 11.32
CA LYS A 192 1.51 -9.61 11.81
C LYS A 192 2.59 -8.72 11.20
N LEU A 193 3.32 -7.99 12.02
CA LEU A 193 4.51 -7.26 11.61
C LEU A 193 5.71 -8.19 11.68
N LYS A 194 6.33 -8.45 10.52
CA LYS A 194 7.56 -9.25 10.41
C LYS A 194 8.76 -8.33 10.52
N SER A 195 9.40 -8.28 11.69
CA SER A 195 10.76 -7.76 11.83
C SER A 195 11.78 -8.90 11.78
N LYS A 196 13.08 -8.60 11.65
CA LYS A 196 14.15 -9.61 11.57
C LYS A 196 14.23 -10.52 12.81
N GLU A 197 13.78 -10.04 13.97
CA GLU A 197 14.01 -10.70 15.27
C GLU A 197 12.71 -11.00 16.04
N ILE A 198 11.64 -10.24 15.82
CA ILE A 198 10.37 -10.38 16.56
C ILE A 198 9.19 -10.26 15.60
N THR A 199 8.25 -11.21 15.68
CA THR A 199 6.93 -11.05 15.07
C THR A 199 6.00 -10.46 16.12
N LYS A 200 5.49 -9.25 15.86
CA LYS A 200 4.44 -8.65 16.69
C LYS A 200 3.10 -8.82 15.99
N GLU A 201 2.05 -9.11 16.75
CA GLU A 201 0.73 -9.41 16.20
C GLU A 201 -0.36 -8.60 16.91
N ILE A 202 -1.36 -8.18 16.14
CA ILE A 202 -2.54 -7.47 16.65
C ILE A 202 -3.79 -7.97 15.93
N ASP A 203 -4.92 -7.93 16.63
CA ASP A 203 -6.24 -8.16 16.04
C ASP A 203 -6.92 -6.84 15.66
N LEU A 204 -7.51 -6.86 14.47
CA LEU A 204 -8.23 -5.75 13.88
C LEU A 204 -9.65 -6.18 13.53
N LYS A 205 -10.59 -5.24 13.58
CA LYS A 205 -11.97 -5.41 13.13
C LYS A 205 -12.22 -4.57 11.87
N VAL A 206 -12.84 -5.18 10.87
CA VAL A 206 -13.34 -4.51 9.67
C VAL A 206 -14.68 -3.85 9.99
N THR A 207 -14.75 -2.54 9.78
CA THR A 207 -15.95 -1.73 9.97
C THR A 207 -16.25 -0.92 8.71
N LYS A 208 -17.41 -0.24 8.68
CA LYS A 208 -17.73 0.73 7.62
C LYS A 208 -16.68 1.84 7.51
N SER A 209 -16.15 2.32 8.63
CA SER A 209 -15.06 3.32 8.68
C SER A 209 -13.65 2.75 8.40
N GLY A 210 -13.54 1.44 8.12
CA GLY A 210 -12.29 0.74 7.88
C GLY A 210 -11.85 -0.18 9.03
N LEU A 211 -10.55 -0.49 9.11
CA LEU A 211 -9.90 -1.31 10.13
C LEU A 211 -9.74 -0.54 11.46
N LYS A 212 -10.05 -1.20 12.57
CA LYS A 212 -9.98 -0.70 13.96
C LYS A 212 -9.38 -1.73 14.91
#